data_AF-A0A0N8P2C5-F1
#
_entry.id   AF-A0A0N8P2C5-F1
#
_cell.length_a   1.000
_cell.length_b   1.000
_cell.length_c   1.000
_cell.angle_alpha   90.00
_cell.angle_beta   90.00
_cell.angle_gamma   90.00
#
_symmetry.space_group_name_H-M   'P 1'
#
loop_
_entity.id
_entity.type
_entity.pdbx_description
1 polymer ?
#
loop_
_entity_poly.entity_id
_entity_poly.type
_entity_poly.pdbx_seq_one_letter_code
_entity_poly.pdbx_strand_id
1 'polypeptide(L)'
;GKTKLIKGITKEDVYVTLSKRDSRKLKVFIDYDGPVIAPIKKDQEIAKLKVYKDQELLNETIIFASQDLKKVNFIKSIFNSINYLIWGDV
;
A
#
# COMPACT_ATOMS: atom_id res chain seq x y z
N GLY A 1 7.47 0.52 9.41
CA GLY A 1 8.37 1.11 8.40
C GLY A 1 8.83 2.50 8.84
N LYS A 2 9.52 3.26 7.98
CA LYS A 2 9.90 4.67 8.30
C LYS A 2 8.69 5.59 8.42
N THR A 3 7.60 5.24 7.73
CA THR A 3 6.31 5.92 7.78
C THR A 3 5.23 4.94 8.25
N LYS A 4 4.21 5.45 8.95
CA LYS A 4 3.07 4.67 9.46
C LYS A 4 1.98 4.43 8.39
N LEU A 5 1.92 5.28 7.37
CA LEU A 5 0.95 5.25 6.28
C LEU A 5 1.68 5.20 4.94
N ILE A 6 1.12 4.47 3.98
CA ILE A 6 1.58 4.43 2.60
C ILE A 6 0.44 4.83 1.67
N LYS A 7 0.74 5.60 0.63
CA LYS A 7 -0.23 5.97 -0.41
C LYS A 7 -0.31 4.85 -1.46
N GLY A 8 -1.53 4.40 -1.74
CA GLY A 8 -1.84 3.49 -2.84
C GLY A 8 -2.41 4.25 -4.03
N ILE A 9 -2.06 3.83 -5.25
CA ILE A 9 -2.56 4.35 -6.52
C ILE A 9 -3.00 3.20 -7.43
N THR A 10 -4.06 3.41 -8.21
CA THR A 10 -4.38 2.52 -9.34
C THR A 10 -3.63 3.03 -10.57
N LYS A 11 -3.24 2.13 -11.47
CA LYS A 11 -2.59 2.51 -12.75
C LYS A 11 -3.60 3.01 -13.78
N GLU A 12 -4.85 2.62 -13.61
CA GLU A 12 -5.94 2.88 -14.53
C GLU A 12 -7.11 3.50 -13.76
N ASP A 13 -7.90 4.29 -14.49
CA ASP A 13 -9.15 4.86 -13.99
C ASP A 13 -10.26 3.80 -14.04
N VAL A 14 -10.95 3.63 -12.91
CA VAL A 14 -12.00 2.62 -12.77
C VAL A 14 -13.36 3.29 -12.93
N TYR A 15 -14.07 2.94 -14.01
CA TYR A 15 -15.44 3.40 -14.26
C TYR A 15 -16.43 2.25 -14.07
N VAL A 16 -17.55 2.53 -13.41
CA VAL A 16 -18.64 1.58 -13.23
C VAL A 16 -19.93 2.22 -13.73
N THR A 17 -20.61 1.55 -14.65
CA THR A 17 -21.92 1.98 -15.17
C THR A 17 -23.01 1.23 -14.43
N LEU A 18 -23.95 1.96 -13.84
CA LEU A 18 -25.05 1.40 -13.06
C LEU A 18 -26.31 2.24 -13.16
N SER A 19 -27.46 1.60 -12.97
CA SER A 19 -28.75 2.30 -12.99
C SER A 19 -28.87 3.23 -11.78
N LYS A 20 -29.62 4.35 -11.93
CA LYS A 20 -29.86 5.32 -10.85
C LYS A 20 -30.46 4.67 -9.59
N ARG A 21 -31.24 3.61 -9.75
CA ARG A 21 -31.84 2.86 -8.62
C ARG A 21 -30.79 2.07 -7.85
N ASP A 22 -29.79 1.54 -8.56
CA ASP A 22 -28.78 0.62 -8.03
C ASP A 22 -27.58 1.32 -7.40
N SER A 23 -27.42 2.64 -7.59
CA SER A 23 -26.30 3.40 -7.01
C SER A 23 -26.21 3.31 -5.49
N ARG A 24 -27.36 3.20 -4.82
CA ARG A 24 -27.44 3.00 -3.37
C ARG A 24 -26.96 1.62 -2.90
N LYS A 25 -26.85 0.65 -3.82
CA LYS A 25 -26.40 -0.71 -3.54
C LYS A 25 -24.92 -0.94 -3.84
N LEU A 26 -24.22 0.09 -4.33
CA LEU A 26 -22.80 0.01 -4.60
C LEU A 26 -22.02 -0.03 -3.28
N LYS A 27 -21.13 -1.01 -3.14
CA LYS A 27 -20.20 -1.14 -2.01
C LYS A 27 -18.78 -1.25 -2.56
N VAL A 28 -17.86 -0.49 -1.97
CA VAL A 28 -16.45 -0.49 -2.38
C VAL A 28 -15.62 -0.93 -1.20
N PHE A 29 -14.77 -1.93 -1.41
CA PHE A 29 -13.89 -2.48 -0.40
C PHE A 29 -12.45 -2.43 -0.88
N ILE A 30 -11.54 -2.15 0.06
CA ILE A 30 -10.11 -2.32 -0.15
C ILE A 30 -9.73 -3.60 0.59
N ASP A 31 -9.37 -4.61 -0.18
CA ASP A 31 -8.92 -5.90 0.31
C ASP A 31 -7.40 -5.90 0.33
N TYR A 32 -6.80 -6.18 1.50
CA TYR A 32 -5.36 -6.15 1.67
C TYR A 32 -4.93 -7.18 2.72
N ASP A 33 -3.81 -7.82 2.47
CA ASP A 33 -3.26 -8.84 3.36
C ASP A 33 -2.53 -8.19 4.54
N GLY A 34 -3.21 -8.12 5.69
CA GLY A 34 -2.61 -7.81 6.98
C GLY A 34 -1.85 -6.47 7.04
N PRO A 35 -1.02 -6.27 8.07
CA PRO A 35 -0.22 -5.05 8.14
C PRO A 35 0.78 -5.03 6.98
N VAL A 36 0.70 -4.04 6.09
CA VAL A 36 1.64 -3.92 4.96
C VAL A 36 3.07 -3.70 5.49
N ILE A 37 3.90 -4.73 5.40
CA ILE A 37 5.24 -4.76 5.99
C ILE A 37 6.25 -4.08 5.07
N ALA A 38 7.11 -3.22 5.63
CA ALA A 38 8.26 -2.68 4.90
C ALA A 38 9.38 -3.73 4.76
N PRO A 39 10.13 -3.80 3.64
CA PRO A 39 10.20 -2.79 2.58
C PRO A 39 9.13 -2.94 1.50
N ILE A 40 8.62 -1.81 1.01
CA ILE A 40 7.67 -1.74 -0.10
C ILE A 40 8.35 -0.97 -1.24
N LYS A 41 8.26 -1.48 -2.46
CA LYS A 41 8.75 -0.76 -3.65
C LYS A 41 7.63 0.04 -4.29
N LYS A 42 7.98 1.13 -4.96
CA LYS A 42 7.09 1.83 -5.89
C LYS A 42 6.56 0.81 -6.92
N ASP A 43 5.29 0.94 -7.25
CA ASP A 43 4.56 0.07 -8.18
C ASP A 43 4.42 -1.39 -7.73
N GLN A 44 4.73 -1.68 -6.46
CA GLN A 44 4.42 -2.98 -5.85
C GLN A 44 2.92 -3.07 -5.54
N GLU A 45 2.32 -4.22 -5.81
CA GLU A 45 0.94 -4.53 -5.44
C GLU A 45 0.80 -4.58 -3.91
N ILE A 46 -0.12 -3.78 -3.35
CA ILE A 46 -0.31 -3.67 -1.90
C ILE A 46 -1.73 -4.00 -1.45
N ALA A 47 -2.70 -3.89 -2.35
CA ALA A 47 -4.12 -4.14 -2.05
C ALA A 47 -4.90 -4.35 -3.35
N LYS A 48 -6.14 -4.79 -3.23
CA LYS A 48 -7.13 -4.89 -4.30
C LYS A 48 -8.34 -4.05 -3.96
N LEU A 49 -8.74 -3.18 -4.87
CA LEU A 49 -10.02 -2.48 -4.84
C LEU A 49 -11.09 -3.40 -5.43
N LYS A 50 -12.05 -3.81 -4.61
CA LYS A 50 -13.20 -4.61 -5.05
C LYS A 50 -14.47 -3.78 -5.00
N VAL A 51 -15.13 -3.66 -6.14
CA VAL A 51 -16.41 -2.96 -6.28
C VAL A 51 -17.51 -3.99 -6.39
N TYR A 52 -18.46 -3.94 -5.47
CA TYR A 52 -19.61 -4.82 -5.41
C TYR A 52 -20.91 -4.06 -5.65
N LYS A 53 -21.85 -4.73 -6.29
CA LYS A 53 -23.26 -4.32 -6.32
C LYS A 53 -24.06 -5.39 -5.60
N ASP A 54 -24.63 -5.01 -4.46
CA ASP A 54 -25.33 -5.95 -3.58
C ASP A 54 -24.38 -7.06 -3.07
N GLN A 55 -24.33 -8.22 -3.75
CA GLN A 55 -23.44 -9.35 -3.48
C GLN A 55 -22.59 -9.75 -4.69
N GLU A 56 -22.78 -9.10 -5.84
CA GLU A 56 -22.04 -9.40 -7.07
C GLU A 56 -20.79 -8.53 -7.17
N LEU A 57 -19.64 -9.16 -7.44
CA LEU A 57 -18.39 -8.45 -7.73
C LEU A 57 -18.47 -7.89 -9.15
N LEU A 58 -18.50 -6.56 -9.27
CA LEU A 58 -18.54 -5.86 -10.55
C LEU A 58 -17.15 -5.64 -11.13
N ASN A 59 -16.19 -5.29 -10.28
CA ASN A 59 -14.83 -4.98 -10.72
C ASN A 59 -13.81 -5.26 -9.62
N GLU A 60 -12.63 -5.72 -10.03
CA GLU A 60 -11.46 -5.90 -9.17
C GLU A 60 -10.30 -5.15 -9.82
N THR A 61 -9.69 -4.22 -9.07
CA THR A 61 -8.55 -3.42 -9.56
C THR A 61 -7.42 -3.47 -8.56
N ILE A 62 -6.20 -3.66 -9.04
CA ILE A 62 -5.01 -3.73 -8.20
C ILE A 62 -4.60 -2.31 -7.78
N ILE A 63 -4.29 -2.15 -6.50
CA ILE A 63 -3.73 -0.94 -5.92
C ILE A 63 -2.23 -1.16 -5.73
N PHE A 64 -1.46 -0.22 -6.28
CA PHE A 64 -0.01 -0.21 -6.26
C PHE A 64 0.53 0.83 -5.27
N ALA A 65 1.71 0.59 -4.72
CA ALA A 65 2.39 1.54 -3.86
C ALA A 65 2.90 2.76 -4.67
N SER A 66 2.57 3.97 -4.22
CA SER A 66 3.00 5.21 -4.86
C SER A 66 4.49 5.52 -4.68
N GLN A 67 5.12 4.95 -3.65
CA GLN A 67 6.48 5.29 -3.24
C GLN A 67 7.21 4.11 -2.61
N ASP A 68 8.55 4.17 -2.68
CA ASP A 68 9.42 3.25 -1.94
C ASP A 68 9.38 3.53 -0.44
N LEU A 69 9.20 2.49 0.37
CA LEU A 69 9.22 2.56 1.82
C LEU A 69 10.29 1.62 2.37
N LYS A 70 11.44 2.19 2.73
CA LYS A 70 12.57 1.43 3.28
C LYS A 70 12.31 0.95 4.71
N LYS A 71 12.89 -0.21 5.06
CA LYS A 71 12.93 -0.71 6.44
C LYS A 71 13.84 0.19 7.28
N VAL A 72 13.38 0.56 8.48
CA VAL A 72 14.11 1.45 9.41
C VAL A 72 15.44 0.85 9.91
N ASN A 73 15.57 -0.47 9.96
CA ASN A 73 16.75 -1.14 10.52
C ASN A 73 18.04 -0.92 9.72
N PHE A 74 17.97 -0.66 8.41
CA PHE A 74 19.17 -0.52 7.57
C PHE A 74 20.00 0.71 7.95
N ILE A 75 19.35 1.83 8.26
CA ILE A 75 20.03 3.09 8.59
C ILE A 75 20.64 3.03 10.01
N LYS A 76 19.96 2.39 10.98
CA LYS A 76 20.50 2.21 12.33
C LYS A 76 21.80 1.41 12.34
N SER A 77 21.88 0.33 11.54
CA SER A 77 23.11 -0.47 11.44
C SER A 77 24.30 0.36 10.97
N ILE A 78 24.08 1.23 9.98
CA ILE A 78 25.14 2.09 9.44
C ILE A 78 25.57 3.15 10.46
N PHE A 79 24.62 3.84 11.11
CA PHE A 79 24.96 4.82 12.15
C PHE A 79 25.68 4.19 13.35
N ASN A 80 25.28 2.98 13.76
CA ASN A 80 26.01 2.25 14.80
C ASN A 80 27.44 1.94 14.35
N SER A 81 27.64 1.46 13.11
CA SER A 81 28.99 1.22 12.57
C SER A 81 29.83 2.49 12.44
N ILE A 82 29.23 3.64 12.16
CA ILE A 82 29.95 4.93 12.09
C ILE A 82 30.46 5.35 13.48
N ASN A 83 29.68 5.12 14.55
CA ASN A 83 30.17 5.37 15.91
C ASN A 83 31.43 4.54 16.22
N TYR A 84 31.46 3.27 15.78
CA TYR A 84 32.66 2.43 15.90
C TYR A 84 33.86 2.94 15.07
N LEU A 85 33.63 3.54 13.89
CA LEU A 85 34.69 4.05 13.02
C LEU A 85 35.26 5.40 13.45
N ILE A 86 34.41 6.30 13.96
CA ILE A 86 34.82 7.65 14.40
C ILE A 86 35.41 7.61 15.83
N TRP A 87 34.84 6.76 16.70
CA TRP A 87 35.18 6.74 18.13
C TRP A 87 35.81 5.44 18.61
N GLY A 88 36.14 4.52 17.68
CA GLY A 88 37.07 3.41 17.90
C GLY A 88 36.92 2.74 19.27
N ASP A 89 35.73 2.21 19.55
CA ASP A 89 35.36 1.46 20.76
C ASP A 89 36.07 1.91 22.06
N VAL A 90 35.44 2.83 22.80
CA VAL A 90 34.61 2.51 23.98
C VAL A 90 33.55 3.58 24.22
#